data_AF-A0A3D0C8K1-F1
#
_entry.id   AF-A0A3D0C8K1-F1
#
_cell.length_a   1.000
_cell.length_b   1.000
_cell.length_c   1.000
_cell.angle_alpha   90.00
_cell.angle_beta   90.00
_cell.angle_gamma   90.00
#
_symmetry.space_group_name_H-M   'P 1'
#
loop_
_entity.id
_entity.type
_entity.pdbx_description
1 polymer ?
#
loop_
_entity_poly.entity_id
_entity_poly.type
_entity_poly.pdbx_seq_one_letter_code
_entity_poly.pdbx_strand_id
1 'polypeptide(L)' 'IASRMAQAQAECSHYNEFDYVIVNDNFDQALLDLTTVVNNQRLKCRQQSIAQQSLFNKLLNIETVEPTE' A
#
# COMPACT_ATOMS: atom_id res chain seq x y z
N ILE A 1 34.69 5.32 6.24
CA ILE A 1 33.53 4.62 6.86
C ILE A 1 32.75 5.58 7.78
N ALA A 2 33.42 6.37 8.63
CA ALA A 2 32.77 7.35 9.53
C ALA A 2 31.79 8.32 8.85
N SER A 3 32.12 8.85 7.66
CA SER A 3 31.22 9.76 6.92
C SER A 3 29.91 9.10 6.47
N ARG A 4 29.91 7.80 6.11
CA ARG A 4 28.67 7.07 5.76
C ARG A 4 27.79 6.78 6.98
N MET A 5 28.40 6.50 8.14
CA MET A 5 27.68 6.31 9.39
C MET A 5 27.03 7.63 9.87
N ALA A 6 27.72 8.76 9.73
CA ALA A 6 27.17 10.07 10.08
C ALA A 6 25.98 10.46 9.18
N GLN A 7 26.03 10.16 7.87
CA GLN A 7 24.90 10.35 6.95
C GLN A 7 23.70 9.49 7.33
N ALA A 8 23.92 8.19 7.61
CA ALA A 8 22.85 7.29 8.04
C ALA A 8 22.20 7.77 9.35
N GLN A 9 22.97 8.32 10.29
CA GLN A 9 22.43 8.86 11.55
C GLN A 9 21.59 10.13 11.34
N ALA A 10 22.01 11.01 10.43
CA ALA A 10 21.25 12.20 10.07
C ALA A 10 19.95 11.85 9.34
N GLU A 11 19.98 10.88 8.41
CA GLU A 11 18.79 10.37 7.72
C GLU A 11 17.83 9.66 8.68
N CYS A 12 18.35 8.80 9.57
CA CYS A 12 17.53 8.14 10.59
C CYS A 12 16.91 9.13 11.59
N SER A 13 17.49 10.31 11.80
CA SER A 13 16.93 11.33 12.71
C SER A 13 15.63 11.94 12.16
N HIS A 14 15.39 11.87 10.85
CA HIS A 14 14.16 12.34 10.19
C HIS A 14 13.10 11.24 10.05
N TYR A 15 13.19 10.17 10.85
CA TYR A 15 12.21 9.06 10.81
C TYR A 15 10.76 9.51 11.08
N ASN A 16 10.58 10.64 11.76
CA ASN A 16 9.27 11.20 12.10
C ASN A 16 8.55 11.89 10.92
N GLU A 17 9.23 12.11 9.79
CA GLU A 17 8.65 12.72 8.59
C GLU A 17 7.98 11.69 7.67
N PHE A 18 8.17 10.39 7.93
CA PHE A 18 7.61 9.32 7.12
C PHE A 18 6.30 8.79 7.70
N ASP A 19 5.37 8.42 6.83
CA ASP A 19 4.08 7.83 7.23
C ASP A 19 4.22 6.45 7.90
N TYR A 20 5.31 5.72 7.61
CA TYR A 20 5.59 4.38 8.13
C TYR A 20 7.09 4.21 8.42
N VAL A 21 7.40 3.59 9.56
CA VAL A 21 8.77 3.21 9.95
C VAL A 21 8.81 1.71 10.18
N ILE A 22 9.72 1.01 9.51
CA ILE A 22 9.91 -0.45 9.65
C ILE A 22 11.26 -0.68 10.33
N VAL A 23 11.24 -1.34 11.48
CA VAL A 23 12.46 -1.72 12.21
C VAL A 23 12.89 -3.10 11.74
N ASN A 24 14.03 -3.17 11.07
CA ASN A 24 14.60 -4.43 10.59
C ASN A 24 15.42 -5.13 11.67
N ASP A 25 14.74 -5.68 12.68
CA ASP A 25 15.36 -6.53 13.71
C ASP A 25 15.34 -8.02 13.30
N ASN A 26 14.24 -8.45 12.67
CA ASN A 26 14.13 -9.74 12.00
C ASN A 26 13.79 -9.50 10.52
N PHE A 27 14.62 -10.03 9.63
CA PHE A 27 14.48 -9.85 8.18
C PHE A 27 13.15 -10.35 7.64
N ASP A 28 12.70 -11.53 8.07
CA ASP A 28 11.45 -12.13 7.60
C ASP A 28 10.24 -11.27 8.03
N GLN A 29 10.27 -10.76 9.27
CA GLN A 29 9.25 -9.85 9.77
C GLN A 29 9.27 -8.51 9.03
N ALA A 30 10.44 -7.92 8.84
CA ALA A 30 10.59 -6.65 8.14
C ALA A 30 10.14 -6.73 6.67
N LEU A 31 10.39 -7.87 6.02
CA LEU A 31 9.90 -8.13 4.66
C LEU A 31 8.37 -8.24 4.62
N LEU A 32 7.78 -8.91 5.60
CA LEU A 32 6.32 -9.00 5.72
C LEU A 32 5.69 -7.63 5.97
N ASP A 33 6.27 -6.83 6.86
CA ASP A 33 5.81 -5.49 7.19
C ASP A 33 5.89 -4.57 5.96
N LEU A 34 7.02 -4.59 5.23
CA LEU A 34 7.20 -3.84 4.00
C LEU A 34 6.16 -4.23 2.94
N THR A 35 5.97 -5.54 2.74
CA THR A 35 4.99 -6.07 1.80
C THR A 35 3.58 -5.62 2.19
N THR A 36 3.27 -5.60 3.48
CA THR A 36 1.98 -5.15 4.02
C THR A 36 1.75 -3.67 3.79
N VAL A 37 2.75 -2.82 4.02
CA VAL A 37 2.67 -1.37 3.77
C VAL A 37 2.42 -1.11 2.28
N VAL A 38 3.17 -1.75 1.39
CA VAL A 38 3.00 -1.60 -0.07
C VAL A 38 1.62 -2.09 -0.52
N ASN A 39 1.17 -3.24 0.00
CA ASN A 39 -0.14 -3.78 -0.34
C ASN A 39 -1.28 -2.89 0.18
N ASN A 40 -1.18 -2.35 1.39
CA ASN A 40 -2.16 -1.39 1.91
C ASN A 40 -2.28 -0.15 1.02
N GLN A 41 -1.15 0.38 0.52
CA GLN A 41 -1.19 1.50 -0.41
C GLN A 41 -1.90 1.13 -1.73
N ARG A 42 -1.76 -0.12 -2.21
CA ARG A 42 -2.46 -0.64 -3.39
C ARG A 42 -3.94 -0.96 -3.15
N LEU A 43 -4.32 -1.24 -1.91
CA LEU A 43 -5.70 -1.49 -1.50
C LEU A 43 -6.49 -0.21 -1.24
N LYS A 44 -5.87 0.97 -1.36
CA LYS A 44 -6.58 2.25 -1.25
C LYS A 44 -7.77 2.29 -2.21
N CYS A 45 -8.92 2.72 -1.70
CA CYS A 45 -10.21 2.75 -2.42
C CYS A 45 -10.10 3.37 -3.83
N ARG A 46 -9.32 4.45 -3.99
CA ARG A 46 -9.07 5.06 -5.31
C ARG A 46 -8.40 4.11 -6.31
N GLN A 47 -7.36 3.38 -5.90
CA GLN A 47 -6.67 2.44 -6.78
C GLN A 47 -7.56 1.23 -7.08
N GLN A 48 -8.26 0.70 -6.07
CA GLN A 48 -9.18 -0.42 -6.23
C GLN A 48 -10.38 -0.07 -7.10
N SER A 49 -10.94 1.12 -6.96
CA SER A 49 -12.06 1.63 -7.78
C SER A 49 -11.69 1.71 -9.25
N ILE A 50 -10.45 2.12 -9.57
CA ILE A 50 -9.93 2.12 -10.95
C ILE A 50 -9.67 0.68 -11.43
N ALA A 51 -8.95 -0.12 -10.64
CA ALA A 51 -8.56 -1.48 -11.04
C ALA A 51 -9.76 -2.41 -11.21
N GLN A 52 -10.79 -2.25 -10.38
CA GLN A 52 -12.00 -3.08 -10.35
C GLN A 52 -13.22 -2.35 -10.94
N GLN A 53 -13.01 -1.30 -11.74
CA GLN A 53 -14.10 -0.49 -12.30
C GLN A 53 -15.13 -1.34 -13.06
N SER A 54 -14.67 -2.33 -13.84
CA SER A 54 -15.57 -3.25 -14.56
C SER A 54 -16.38 -4.14 -13.60
N LEU A 55 -15.78 -4.60 -12.50
CA LEU A 55 -16.47 -5.40 -11.49
C LEU A 55 -17.51 -4.56 -10.75
N PHE A 56 -17.15 -3.35 -10.32
CA PHE A 56 -18.10 -2.44 -9.67
C PHE A 56 -19.24 -2.03 -10.60
N ASN A 57 -18.97 -1.71 -11.88
CA ASN A 57 -20.01 -1.43 -12.86
C ASN A 57 -20.94 -2.64 -13.07
N LYS A 58 -20.39 -3.87 -13.10
CA LYS A 58 -21.20 -5.08 -13.19
C LYS A 58 -22.08 -5.29 -11.97
N LEU A 59 -21.57 -5.08 -10.75
CA LEU A 59 -22.32 -5.26 -9.50
C LEU A 59 -23.35 -4.15 -9.25
N LEU A 60 -23.08 -2.93 -9.72
CA LEU A 60 -23.95 -1.76 -9.54
C LEU A 60 -24.99 -1.59 -10.67
N ASN A 61 -24.75 -2.17 -11.86
CA ASN A 61 -25.71 -2.18 -12.97
C ASN A 61 -26.55 -3.48 -13.05
N ILE A 62 -26.64 -4.27 -11.97
CA ILE A 62 -27.52 -5.45 -11.91
C ILE A 62 -28.99 -5.00 -11.72
N GLU A 63 -29.53 -4.15 -12.60
CA GLU A 63 -30.95 -3.79 -12.53
C GLU A 63 -31.62 -3.34 -13.84
N THR A 64 -31.17 -3.80 -15.02
CA THR A 64 -32.00 -3.64 -16.24
C THR A 64 -32.08 -4.90 -17.10
N VAL A 65 -32.06 -6.08 -16.50
CA VAL A 65 -32.50 -7.29 -17.19
C VAL A 65 -33.68 -7.87 -16.43
N GLU A 66 -34.88 -7.53 -16.88
CA GLU A 66 -35.97 -8.48 -17.17
C GLU A 66 -37.18 -7.74 -17.81
N PRO A 67 -38.04 -8.41 -18.62
CA PRO A 67 -37.87 -9.66 -19.35
C PRO A 67 -38.12 -9.51 -20.86
N THR A 68 -37.65 -10.48 -21.63
CA THR A 68 -38.19 -10.82 -22.94
C THR A 68 -39.65 -11.27 -22.81
N GLU A 69 -40.59 -10.45 -23.28
CA GLU A 69 -41.81 -10.83 -24.01
C GLU A 69 -42.45 -9.59 -24.66
#